data_AF-A0A369AUC5-F1
#
_entry.id   AF-A0A369AUC5-F1
#
_cell.length_a   1.000
_cell.length_b   1.000
_cell.length_c   1.000
_cell.angle_alpha   90.00
_cell.angle_beta   90.00
_cell.angle_gamma   90.00
#
_symmetry.space_group_name_H-M   'P 1'
#
loop_
_entity.id
_entity.type
_entity.pdbx_description
1 polymer ?
#
loop_
_entity_poly.entity_id
_entity_poly.type
_entity_poly.pdbx_seq_one_letter_code
_entity_poly.pdbx_strand_id
1 'polypeptide(L)'
;MNTYKTSEIAHYIGIHPNTVRLYEKLELIPKPERKENGYRVFTDFHMEQIKFARIALKVEVLQNGLRKQAIAIIKTSALGNFSMAICLTECYLQHIRNEQKNAEEAIAITERLLSGDSHEIGSTFLTRKEAADYLQISIDALRNWEMNGLLAVKRKQNGYRVYTSEDIRRLKIIRSLRCANYSLTSILRMLNTVSQNPQADIRQVINTPKENDDIISVCDKLLTSLHYAEQNAKVMLTHLEKMKKQFHANPTL
;
A
#
# COMPACT_ATOMS: atom_id res chain seq x y z
N MET A 1 -32.89 19.51 -8.19
CA MET A 1 -31.46 19.34 -7.87
C MET A 1 -31.09 20.48 -6.92
N ASN A 2 -30.59 20.16 -5.73
CA ASN A 2 -30.25 21.18 -4.75
C ASN A 2 -28.93 21.86 -5.13
N THR A 3 -28.77 23.12 -4.74
CA THR A 3 -27.53 23.87 -4.95
C THR A 3 -26.95 24.33 -3.62
N TYR A 4 -25.62 24.37 -3.54
CA TYR A 4 -24.87 24.66 -2.32
C TYR A 4 -23.72 25.62 -2.58
N LYS A 5 -23.44 26.48 -1.61
CA LYS A 5 -22.21 27.29 -1.54
C LYS A 5 -21.06 26.46 -0.99
N THR A 6 -19.83 26.95 -1.16
CA THR A 6 -18.62 26.27 -0.65
C THR A 6 -18.65 26.01 0.86
N SER A 7 -19.17 26.96 1.65
CA SER A 7 -19.30 26.81 3.10
C SER A 7 -20.33 25.76 3.50
N GLU A 8 -21.45 25.67 2.77
CA GLU A 8 -22.53 24.73 3.06
C GLU A 8 -22.07 23.30 2.77
N ILE A 9 -21.48 23.03 1.60
CA ILE A 9 -20.97 21.70 1.27
C ILE A 9 -19.83 21.27 2.20
N ALA A 10 -18.97 22.21 2.59
CA ALA A 10 -17.89 21.96 3.54
C ALA A 10 -18.46 21.56 4.93
N HIS A 11 -19.49 22.26 5.39
CA HIS A 11 -20.17 21.95 6.65
C HIS A 11 -20.87 20.58 6.62
N TYR A 12 -21.66 20.29 5.58
CA TYR A 12 -22.35 18.99 5.44
C TYR A 12 -21.40 17.79 5.39
N ILE A 13 -20.23 17.96 4.79
CA ILE A 13 -19.21 16.92 4.69
C ILE A 13 -18.33 16.86 5.95
N GLY A 14 -18.25 17.93 6.73
CA GLY A 14 -17.31 18.06 7.84
C GLY A 14 -15.87 18.20 7.37
N ILE A 15 -15.62 19.11 6.42
CA ILE A 15 -14.26 19.50 5.96
C ILE A 15 -14.11 21.01 5.95
N HIS A 16 -12.87 21.48 5.91
CA HIS A 16 -12.59 22.90 5.75
C HIS A 16 -12.93 23.36 4.32
N PRO A 17 -13.48 24.57 4.09
CA PRO A 17 -13.79 25.10 2.76
C PRO A 17 -12.59 25.10 1.79
N ASN A 18 -11.36 25.27 2.30
CA ASN A 18 -10.15 25.16 1.48
C ASN A 18 -9.91 23.75 0.94
N THR A 19 -10.36 22.70 1.63
CA THR A 19 -10.29 21.32 1.14
C THR A 19 -11.20 21.13 -0.07
N VAL A 20 -12.41 21.73 -0.06
CA VAL A 20 -13.30 21.74 -1.23
C VAL A 20 -12.62 22.40 -2.42
N ARG A 21 -11.97 23.56 -2.21
CA ARG A 21 -11.20 24.28 -3.24
C ARG A 21 -9.99 23.47 -3.73
N LEU A 22 -9.34 22.74 -2.84
CA LEU A 22 -8.23 21.85 -3.20
C LEU A 22 -8.72 20.70 -4.08
N TYR A 23 -9.87 20.10 -3.76
CA TYR A 23 -10.45 19.02 -4.56
C TYR A 23 -10.84 19.52 -5.96
N GLU A 24 -11.39 20.73 -6.07
CA GLU A 24 -11.63 21.39 -7.36
C GLU A 24 -10.31 21.56 -8.14
N LYS A 25 -9.28 22.14 -7.50
CA LYS A 25 -7.97 22.38 -8.13
C LYS A 25 -7.30 21.09 -8.63
N LEU A 26 -7.46 19.99 -7.89
CA LEU A 26 -6.92 18.68 -8.22
C LEU A 26 -7.83 17.87 -9.16
N GLU A 27 -8.97 18.44 -9.58
CA GLU A 27 -9.97 17.79 -10.45
C GLU A 27 -10.53 16.49 -9.86
N LEU A 28 -10.59 16.41 -8.53
CA LEU A 28 -11.20 15.29 -7.82
C LEU A 28 -12.73 15.40 -7.77
N ILE A 29 -13.25 16.59 -8.11
CA ILE A 29 -14.67 16.91 -8.25
C ILE A 29 -14.88 17.62 -9.60
N PRO A 30 -16.10 17.59 -10.17
CA PRO A 30 -16.45 18.37 -11.34
C PRO A 30 -16.17 19.86 -11.10
N LYS A 31 -15.90 20.59 -12.19
CA LYS A 31 -15.78 22.05 -12.12
C LYS A 31 -17.16 22.62 -11.80
N PRO A 32 -17.34 23.33 -10.66
CA PRO A 32 -18.62 23.90 -10.32
C PRO A 32 -18.93 25.08 -11.25
N GLU A 33 -20.21 25.25 -11.56
CA GLU A 33 -20.70 26.48 -12.18
C GLU A 33 -20.46 27.68 -11.27
N ARG A 34 -20.49 28.87 -11.87
CA ARG A 34 -20.33 30.12 -11.14
C ARG A 34 -21.51 31.03 -11.39
N LYS A 35 -22.00 31.66 -10.33
CA LYS A 35 -22.95 32.77 -10.43
C LYS A 35 -22.27 33.98 -11.07
N GLU A 36 -23.07 34.95 -11.51
CA GLU A 36 -22.59 36.22 -12.09
C GLU A 36 -21.60 36.96 -11.16
N ASN A 37 -21.80 36.85 -9.85
CA ASN A 37 -20.90 37.41 -8.83
C ASN A 37 -19.62 36.58 -8.56
N GLY A 38 -19.35 35.56 -9.37
CA GLY A 38 -18.17 34.70 -9.29
C GLY A 38 -18.21 33.60 -8.22
N TYR A 39 -19.30 33.50 -7.45
CA TYR A 39 -19.44 32.46 -6.42
C TYR A 39 -19.73 31.09 -7.02
N ARG A 40 -19.07 30.05 -6.49
CA ARG A 40 -19.25 28.65 -6.90
C ARG A 40 -20.62 28.11 -6.51
N VAL A 41 -21.24 27.38 -7.42
CA VAL A 41 -22.48 26.64 -7.23
C VAL A 41 -22.16 25.15 -7.29
N PHE A 42 -22.29 24.48 -6.15
CA PHE A 42 -22.17 23.04 -6.05
C PHE A 42 -23.55 22.39 -6.14
N THR A 43 -23.60 21.14 -6.56
CA THR A 43 -24.82 20.35 -6.77
C THR A 43 -24.79 19.07 -5.94
N ASP A 44 -25.89 18.33 -5.93
CA ASP A 44 -25.94 17.00 -5.30
C ASP A 44 -24.87 16.04 -5.86
N PHE A 45 -24.50 16.18 -7.13
CA PHE A 45 -23.40 15.41 -7.73
C PHE A 45 -22.05 15.75 -7.10
N HIS A 46 -21.76 17.04 -6.89
CA HIS A 46 -20.53 17.46 -6.20
C HIS A 46 -20.47 16.92 -4.76
N MET A 47 -21.61 16.90 -4.06
CA MET A 47 -21.72 16.36 -2.70
C MET A 47 -21.34 14.88 -2.66
N GLU A 48 -21.96 14.05 -3.49
CA GLU A 48 -21.65 12.61 -3.54
C GLU A 48 -20.22 12.36 -4.04
N GLN A 49 -19.74 13.14 -5.03
CA GLN A 49 -18.36 13.01 -5.51
C GLN A 49 -17.32 13.36 -4.43
N ILE A 50 -17.56 14.37 -3.58
CA ILE A 50 -16.67 14.68 -2.45
C ILE A 50 -16.66 13.51 -1.46
N LYS A 51 -17.83 12.94 -1.13
CA LYS A 51 -17.92 11.75 -0.26
C LYS A 51 -17.14 10.59 -0.87
N PHE A 52 -17.30 10.34 -2.16
CA PHE A 52 -16.58 9.31 -2.89
C PHE A 52 -15.05 9.52 -2.83
N ALA A 53 -14.57 10.73 -3.13
CA ALA A 53 -13.15 11.07 -3.05
C ALA A 53 -12.60 10.84 -1.62
N ARG A 54 -13.37 11.16 -0.59
CA ARG A 54 -12.97 10.90 0.81
C ARG A 54 -12.89 9.41 1.13
N ILE A 55 -13.84 8.60 0.66
CA ILE A 55 -13.78 7.14 0.81
C ILE A 55 -12.51 6.61 0.13
N ALA A 56 -12.29 6.98 -1.13
CA ALA A 56 -11.15 6.50 -1.91
C ALA A 56 -9.78 6.92 -1.32
N LEU A 57 -9.69 8.11 -0.72
CA LEU A 57 -8.45 8.63 -0.13
C LEU A 57 -8.22 8.25 1.33
N LYS A 58 -9.18 7.56 1.98
CA LYS A 58 -9.06 7.13 3.39
C LYS A 58 -7.95 6.09 3.60
N VAL A 59 -7.60 5.36 2.56
CA VAL A 59 -6.60 4.30 2.58
C VAL A 59 -5.25 4.87 2.15
N GLU A 60 -4.26 4.80 3.04
CA GLU A 60 -2.88 5.28 2.81
C GLU A 60 -2.00 4.25 2.08
N VAL A 61 -2.55 3.44 1.18
CA VAL A 61 -1.74 2.44 0.46
C VAL A 61 -0.95 3.14 -0.65
N LEU A 62 0.34 3.38 -0.38
CA LEU A 62 1.27 4.09 -1.26
C LEU A 62 2.01 3.20 -2.26
N GLN A 63 1.88 1.87 -2.14
CA GLN A 63 2.73 0.93 -2.86
C GLN A 63 2.14 0.50 -4.21
N ASN A 64 3.01 0.02 -5.10
CA ASN A 64 2.70 -0.59 -6.40
C ASN A 64 1.72 0.20 -7.28
N GLY A 65 1.70 1.53 -7.17
CA GLY A 65 0.83 2.38 -8.00
C GLY A 65 -0.65 2.36 -7.58
N LEU A 66 -1.01 1.72 -6.46
CA LEU A 66 -2.39 1.66 -5.96
C LEU A 66 -2.98 3.06 -5.73
N ARG A 67 -2.20 3.99 -5.16
CA ARG A 67 -2.63 5.39 -5.02
C ARG A 67 -2.91 6.08 -6.35
N LYS A 68 -2.10 5.80 -7.38
CA LYS A 68 -2.32 6.34 -8.73
C LYS A 68 -3.62 5.81 -9.33
N GLN A 69 -3.92 4.52 -9.13
CA GLN A 69 -5.18 3.92 -9.55
C GLN A 69 -6.38 4.54 -8.83
N ALA A 70 -6.31 4.72 -7.51
CA ALA A 70 -7.36 5.37 -6.73
C ALA A 70 -7.65 6.80 -7.22
N ILE A 71 -6.61 7.60 -7.48
CA ILE A 71 -6.78 8.95 -8.06
C ILE A 71 -7.42 8.89 -9.44
N ALA A 72 -7.00 7.95 -10.30
CA ALA A 72 -7.59 7.78 -11.63
C ALA A 72 -9.08 7.42 -11.54
N ILE A 73 -9.48 6.56 -10.61
CA ILE A 73 -10.89 6.21 -10.35
C ILE A 73 -11.68 7.46 -9.94
N ILE A 74 -11.16 8.26 -8.99
CA ILE A 74 -11.82 9.48 -8.52
C ILE A 74 -12.04 10.45 -9.68
N LYS A 75 -11.00 10.71 -10.48
CA LYS A 75 -11.07 11.62 -11.63
C LYS A 75 -12.07 11.12 -12.68
N THR A 76 -12.06 9.83 -12.99
CA THR A 76 -13.03 9.24 -13.94
C THR A 76 -14.47 9.38 -13.46
N SER A 77 -14.73 9.19 -12.16
CA SER A 77 -16.05 9.45 -11.55
C SER A 77 -16.43 10.93 -11.58
N ALA A 78 -15.47 11.84 -11.38
CA ALA A 78 -15.71 13.28 -11.45
C ALA A 78 -16.11 13.75 -12.86
N LEU A 79 -15.72 13.03 -13.91
CA LEU A 79 -16.17 13.24 -15.29
C LEU A 79 -17.54 12.62 -15.59
N GLY A 80 -18.20 11.98 -14.61
CA GLY A 80 -19.49 11.32 -14.78
C GLY A 80 -19.41 9.96 -15.48
N ASN A 81 -18.22 9.48 -15.83
CA ASN A 81 -18.04 8.18 -16.48
C ASN A 81 -18.05 7.04 -15.44
N PHE A 82 -19.21 6.79 -14.84
CA PHE A 82 -19.35 5.82 -13.75
C PHE A 82 -19.05 4.38 -14.21
N SER A 83 -19.44 3.99 -15.41
CA SER A 83 -19.17 2.64 -15.93
C SER A 83 -17.67 2.36 -16.02
N MET A 84 -16.88 3.33 -16.51
CA MET A 84 -15.42 3.21 -16.53
C MET A 84 -14.83 3.27 -15.11
N ALA A 85 -15.35 4.13 -14.23
CA ALA A 85 -14.89 4.20 -12.84
C ALA A 85 -15.12 2.88 -12.08
N ILE A 86 -16.24 2.21 -12.31
CA ILE A 86 -16.55 0.88 -11.76
C ILE A 86 -15.55 -0.15 -12.24
N CYS A 87 -15.34 -0.25 -13.57
CA CYS A 87 -14.36 -1.16 -14.15
C CYS A 87 -12.94 -0.93 -13.60
N LEU A 88 -12.49 0.33 -13.51
CA LEU A 88 -11.21 0.68 -12.91
C LEU A 88 -11.13 0.27 -11.43
N THR A 89 -12.24 0.38 -10.69
CA THR A 89 -12.31 -0.02 -9.28
C THR A 89 -12.27 -1.54 -9.12
N GLU A 90 -12.86 -2.31 -10.04
CA GLU A 90 -12.75 -3.77 -10.07
C GLU A 90 -11.30 -4.21 -10.35
N CYS A 91 -10.62 -3.59 -11.33
CA CYS A 91 -9.20 -3.82 -11.57
C CYS A 91 -8.34 -3.46 -10.34
N TYR A 92 -8.66 -2.35 -9.67
CA TYR A 92 -7.99 -1.93 -8.44
C TYR A 92 -8.19 -2.94 -7.30
N LEU A 93 -9.41 -3.46 -7.13
CA LEU A 93 -9.74 -4.50 -6.15
C LEU A 93 -8.96 -5.79 -6.44
N GLN A 94 -8.86 -6.20 -7.71
CA GLN A 94 -8.08 -7.37 -8.09
C GLN A 94 -6.58 -7.17 -7.81
N HIS A 95 -6.06 -5.97 -8.05
CA HIS A 95 -4.67 -5.64 -7.73
C HIS A 95 -4.39 -5.75 -6.23
N ILE A 96 -5.29 -5.22 -5.37
CA ILE A 96 -5.16 -5.37 -3.91
C ILE A 96 -5.15 -6.85 -3.50
N ARG A 97 -6.03 -7.66 -4.07
CA ARG A 97 -6.08 -9.11 -3.78
C ARG A 97 -4.80 -9.84 -4.19
N ASN A 98 -4.22 -9.46 -5.32
CA ASN A 98 -2.93 -10.00 -5.75
C ASN A 98 -1.82 -9.59 -4.76
N GLU A 99 -1.81 -8.35 -4.27
CA GLU A 99 -0.86 -7.91 -3.24
C GLU A 99 -1.04 -8.68 -1.92
N GLN A 100 -2.27 -8.95 -1.50
CA GLN A 100 -2.54 -9.78 -0.32
C GLN A 100 -1.98 -11.20 -0.51
N LYS A 101 -2.22 -11.80 -1.68
CA LYS A 101 -1.70 -13.13 -2.03
C LYS A 101 -0.18 -13.16 -2.03
N ASN A 102 0.47 -12.16 -2.66
CA ASN A 102 1.93 -12.04 -2.68
C ASN A 102 2.50 -11.92 -1.26
N ALA A 103 1.83 -11.17 -0.38
CA ALA A 103 2.22 -10.99 1.01
C ALA A 103 2.12 -12.29 1.83
N GLU A 104 1.06 -13.09 1.64
CA GLU A 104 0.91 -14.39 2.30
C GLU A 104 1.88 -15.44 1.71
N GLU A 105 2.11 -15.44 0.39
CA GLU A 105 3.09 -16.33 -0.25
C GLU A 105 4.52 -16.07 0.27
N ALA A 106 4.89 -14.81 0.49
CA ALA A 106 6.19 -14.47 1.06
C ALA A 106 6.36 -14.96 2.51
N ILE A 107 5.27 -14.98 3.30
CA ILE A 107 5.26 -15.60 4.64
C ILE A 107 5.47 -17.11 4.51
N ALA A 108 4.72 -17.78 3.63
CA ALA A 108 4.85 -19.22 3.42
C ALA A 108 6.25 -19.63 2.90
N ILE A 109 6.90 -18.80 2.08
CA ILE A 109 8.31 -19.00 1.69
C ILE A 109 9.23 -18.86 2.90
N THR A 110 8.97 -17.86 3.75
CA THR A 110 9.76 -17.59 4.95
C THR A 110 9.68 -18.77 5.93
N GLU A 111 8.48 -19.29 6.20
CA GLU A 111 8.26 -20.49 7.02
C GLU A 111 9.06 -21.68 6.51
N ARG A 112 8.97 -22.00 5.21
CA ARG A 112 9.73 -23.11 4.60
C ARG A 112 11.24 -22.92 4.71
N LEU A 113 11.74 -21.70 4.53
CA LEU A 113 13.16 -21.39 4.65
C LEU A 113 13.65 -21.53 6.10
N LEU A 114 12.81 -21.20 7.08
CA LEU A 114 13.14 -21.33 8.51
C LEU A 114 13.09 -22.78 9.00
N SER A 115 12.13 -23.58 8.52
CA SER A 115 11.99 -25.01 8.89
C SER A 115 13.11 -25.91 8.37
N GLY A 116 13.98 -25.42 7.49
CA GLY A 116 15.23 -26.09 7.16
C GLY A 116 15.19 -27.12 6.02
N ASP A 117 14.14 -27.13 5.18
CA ASP A 117 13.99 -28.07 4.05
C ASP A 117 15.02 -27.89 2.90
N SER A 118 16.04 -27.05 3.08
CA SER A 118 17.12 -26.86 2.11
C SER A 118 18.45 -27.36 2.68
N HIS A 119 18.77 -28.62 2.35
CA HIS A 119 20.11 -29.19 2.48
C HIS A 119 21.06 -28.53 1.45
N GLU A 120 21.41 -27.26 1.63
CA GLU A 120 22.59 -26.68 0.97
C GLU A 120 23.80 -26.89 1.90
N ILE A 121 24.30 -28.13 1.92
CA ILE A 121 25.56 -28.50 2.55
C ILE A 121 26.68 -28.12 1.58
N GLY A 122 27.06 -26.85 1.60
CA GLY A 122 28.25 -26.34 0.92
C GLY A 122 28.90 -25.26 1.77
N SER A 123 30.19 -25.42 2.07
CA SER A 123 31.04 -24.43 2.76
C SER A 123 31.39 -23.24 1.85
N THR A 124 30.49 -22.88 0.93
CA THR A 124 30.73 -21.83 -0.04
C THR A 124 30.53 -20.49 0.62
N PHE A 125 31.64 -19.78 0.77
CA PHE A 125 31.69 -18.42 1.30
C PHE A 125 31.58 -17.44 0.14
N LEU A 126 30.48 -16.69 0.09
CA LEU A 126 30.30 -15.67 -0.94
C LEU A 126 30.84 -14.31 -0.47
N THR A 127 31.38 -13.54 -1.39
CA THR A 127 31.60 -12.09 -1.23
C THR A 127 30.29 -11.33 -1.38
N ARG A 128 30.28 -10.03 -1.05
CA ARG A 128 29.07 -9.19 -1.20
C ARG A 128 28.57 -9.17 -2.64
N LYS A 129 29.48 -9.07 -3.61
CA LYS A 129 29.11 -9.03 -5.03
C LYS A 129 28.47 -10.35 -5.44
N GLU A 130 29.11 -11.47 -5.14
CA GLU A 130 28.58 -12.80 -5.47
C GLU A 130 27.25 -13.08 -4.77
N ALA A 131 27.09 -12.66 -3.51
CA ALA A 131 25.83 -12.79 -2.79
C ALA A 131 24.72 -11.95 -3.43
N ALA A 132 25.02 -10.71 -3.84
CA ALA A 132 24.07 -9.84 -4.54
C ALA A 132 23.66 -10.43 -5.91
N ASP A 133 24.64 -10.92 -6.67
CA ASP A 133 24.42 -11.55 -7.98
C ASP A 133 23.58 -12.83 -7.84
N TYR A 134 23.91 -13.70 -6.87
CA TYR A 134 23.17 -14.93 -6.58
C TYR A 134 21.71 -14.64 -6.16
N LEU A 135 21.49 -13.58 -5.39
CA LEU A 135 20.17 -13.14 -4.97
C LEU A 135 19.46 -12.27 -6.02
N GLN A 136 20.11 -11.92 -7.13
CA GLN A 136 19.58 -11.02 -8.16
C GLN A 136 19.12 -9.67 -7.56
N ILE A 137 19.91 -9.11 -6.65
CA ILE A 137 19.67 -7.79 -6.04
C ILE A 137 20.84 -6.86 -6.31
N SER A 138 20.63 -5.55 -6.18
CA SER A 138 21.75 -4.62 -6.25
C SER A 138 22.65 -4.73 -5.01
N ILE A 139 23.94 -4.42 -5.19
CA ILE A 139 24.90 -4.33 -4.07
C ILE A 139 24.42 -3.30 -3.04
N ASP A 140 23.81 -2.21 -3.49
CA ASP A 140 23.26 -1.17 -2.60
C ASP A 140 22.05 -1.67 -1.80
N ALA A 141 21.20 -2.53 -2.35
CA ALA A 141 20.12 -3.15 -1.59
C ALA A 141 20.69 -4.04 -0.47
N LEU A 142 21.68 -4.88 -0.77
CA LEU A 142 22.36 -5.70 0.23
C LEU A 142 23.04 -4.84 1.30
N ARG A 143 23.73 -3.78 0.89
CA ARG A 143 24.34 -2.80 1.80
C ARG A 143 23.29 -2.12 2.69
N ASN A 144 22.15 -1.74 2.14
CA ASN A 144 21.05 -1.13 2.88
C ASN A 144 20.52 -2.09 3.96
N TRP A 145 20.38 -3.37 3.65
CA TRP A 145 19.95 -4.38 4.63
C TRP A 145 20.95 -4.57 5.77
N GLU A 146 22.26 -4.56 5.47
CA GLU A 146 23.31 -4.55 6.50
C GLU A 146 23.19 -3.32 7.41
N MET A 147 23.03 -2.13 6.83
CA MET A 147 22.94 -0.88 7.58
C MET A 147 21.70 -0.81 8.49
N ASN A 148 20.61 -1.46 8.09
CA ASN A 148 19.39 -1.56 8.89
C ASN A 148 19.42 -2.75 9.88
N GLY A 149 20.57 -3.39 10.07
CA GLY A 149 20.74 -4.45 11.07
C GLY A 149 20.04 -5.77 10.73
N LEU A 150 19.57 -5.95 9.49
CA LEU A 150 18.91 -7.18 9.07
C LEU A 150 19.88 -8.37 9.01
N LEU A 151 21.19 -8.13 8.91
CA LEU A 151 22.22 -9.16 8.87
C LEU A 151 23.50 -8.67 9.56
N ALA A 152 24.07 -9.51 10.43
CA ALA A 152 25.39 -9.29 11.01
C ALA A 152 26.47 -9.99 10.17
N VAL A 153 27.21 -9.22 9.37
CA VAL A 153 28.17 -9.79 8.41
C VAL A 153 29.50 -10.16 9.07
N LYS A 154 29.94 -11.40 8.86
CA LYS A 154 31.24 -11.89 9.31
C LYS A 154 32.36 -11.39 8.38
N ARG A 155 33.56 -11.23 8.94
CA ARG A 155 34.75 -10.82 8.17
C ARG A 155 35.85 -11.88 8.26
N LYS A 156 36.53 -12.13 7.15
CA LYS A 156 37.79 -12.90 7.14
C LYS A 156 38.93 -12.09 7.77
N GLN A 157 40.03 -12.77 8.11
CA GLN A 157 41.24 -12.13 8.65
C GLN A 157 41.79 -11.01 7.75
N ASN A 158 41.60 -11.12 6.43
CA ASN A 158 41.99 -10.12 5.44
C ASN A 158 40.99 -8.93 5.33
N GLY A 159 40.01 -8.82 6.23
CA GLY A 159 39.05 -7.71 6.31
C GLY A 159 37.87 -7.79 5.33
N TYR A 160 37.87 -8.74 4.39
CA TYR A 160 36.77 -8.93 3.43
C TYR A 160 35.52 -9.50 4.11
N ARG A 161 34.36 -9.00 3.68
CA ARG A 161 33.04 -9.50 4.09
C ARG A 161 32.77 -10.86 3.46
N VAL A 162 32.21 -11.74 4.27
CA VAL A 162 31.87 -13.10 3.85
C VAL A 162 30.48 -13.46 4.33
N TYR A 163 29.72 -14.07 3.41
CA TYR A 163 28.37 -14.55 3.64
C TYR A 163 28.40 -16.08 3.63
N THR A 164 27.92 -16.67 4.70
CA THR A 164 27.75 -18.10 4.89
C THR A 164 26.45 -18.58 4.24
N SER A 165 26.27 -19.89 4.11
CA SER A 165 24.99 -20.47 3.65
C SER A 165 23.80 -20.06 4.53
N GLU A 166 24.01 -19.90 5.84
CA GLU A 166 23.02 -19.37 6.78
C GLU A 166 22.67 -17.91 6.46
N ASP A 167 23.69 -17.08 6.19
CA ASP A 167 23.48 -15.68 5.77
C ASP A 167 22.71 -15.61 4.45
N ILE A 168 23.01 -16.49 3.49
CA ILE A 168 22.28 -16.57 2.22
C ILE A 168 20.83 -17.00 2.44
N ARG A 169 20.55 -17.95 3.33
CA ARG A 169 19.18 -18.32 3.70
C ARG A 169 18.41 -17.14 4.31
N ARG A 170 19.05 -16.42 5.24
CA ARG A 170 18.47 -15.21 5.84
C ARG A 170 18.23 -14.12 4.80
N LEU A 171 19.13 -13.94 3.85
CA LEU A 171 18.97 -13.00 2.75
C LEU A 171 17.88 -13.43 1.76
N LYS A 172 17.68 -14.73 1.50
CA LYS A 172 16.54 -15.25 0.73
C LYS A 172 15.21 -14.86 1.41
N ILE A 173 15.11 -14.98 2.74
CA ILE A 173 13.95 -14.53 3.52
C ILE A 173 13.71 -13.03 3.36
N ILE A 174 14.75 -12.20 3.60
CA ILE A 174 14.66 -10.75 3.49
C ILE A 174 14.20 -10.35 2.08
N ARG A 175 14.78 -10.96 1.04
CA ARG A 175 14.41 -10.71 -0.35
C ARG A 175 12.94 -11.01 -0.61
N SER A 176 12.46 -12.19 -0.23
CA SER A 176 11.06 -12.60 -0.45
C SER A 176 10.07 -11.61 0.19
N LEU A 177 10.32 -11.23 1.44
CA LEU A 177 9.47 -10.28 2.18
C LEU A 177 9.55 -8.87 1.61
N ARG A 178 10.72 -8.43 1.14
CA ARG A 178 10.89 -7.12 0.49
C ARG A 178 10.21 -7.05 -0.87
N CYS A 179 10.22 -8.13 -1.66
CA CYS A 179 9.46 -8.22 -2.91
C CYS A 179 7.95 -8.13 -2.65
N ALA A 180 7.48 -8.69 -1.52
CA ALA A 180 6.11 -8.57 -1.06
C ALA A 180 5.86 -7.32 -0.21
N ASN A 181 6.70 -6.28 -0.32
CA ASN A 181 6.46 -4.96 0.22
C ASN A 181 6.47 -4.78 1.76
N TYR A 182 6.82 -5.81 2.54
CA TYR A 182 7.01 -5.69 4.00
C TYR A 182 8.17 -4.75 4.33
N SER A 183 7.99 -3.82 5.27
CA SER A 183 9.05 -2.87 5.68
C SER A 183 10.31 -3.57 6.23
N LEU A 184 11.46 -2.89 6.20
CA LEU A 184 12.67 -3.41 6.85
C LEU A 184 12.46 -3.59 8.36
N THR A 185 11.69 -2.71 9.01
CA THR A 185 11.36 -2.77 10.43
C THR A 185 10.53 -4.01 10.79
N SER A 186 9.48 -4.32 10.02
CA SER A 186 8.67 -5.54 10.24
C SER A 186 9.48 -6.81 10.02
N ILE A 187 10.35 -6.83 9.00
CA ILE A 187 11.26 -7.95 8.73
C ILE A 187 12.24 -8.11 9.90
N LEU A 188 12.86 -7.04 10.38
CA LEU A 188 13.81 -7.08 11.49
C LEU A 188 13.13 -7.60 12.77
N ARG A 189 11.92 -7.09 13.07
CA ARG A 189 11.11 -7.55 14.20
C ARG A 189 10.82 -9.03 14.11
N MET A 190 10.39 -9.51 12.95
CA MET A 190 10.13 -10.92 12.71
C MET A 190 11.39 -11.78 12.90
N LEU A 191 12.51 -11.40 12.27
CA LEU A 191 13.77 -12.16 12.38
C LEU A 191 14.28 -12.23 13.82
N ASN A 192 14.17 -11.15 14.59
CA ASN A 192 14.58 -11.13 15.99
C ASN A 192 13.68 -12.01 16.87
N THR A 193 12.36 -12.00 16.61
CA THR A 193 11.39 -12.79 17.38
C THR A 193 11.58 -14.28 17.12
N VAL A 194 11.71 -14.69 15.86
CA VAL A 194 11.93 -16.10 15.48
C VAL A 194 13.26 -16.61 16.03
N SER A 195 14.30 -15.77 16.06
CA SER A 195 15.59 -16.14 16.65
C SER A 195 15.52 -16.44 18.15
N GLN A 196 14.55 -15.87 18.88
CA GLN A 196 14.35 -16.08 20.31
C GLN A 196 13.30 -17.17 20.57
N ASN A 197 12.28 -17.27 19.71
CA ASN A 197 11.21 -18.23 19.78
C ASN A 197 10.92 -18.81 18.39
N PRO A 198 11.50 -19.97 18.03
CA PRO A 198 11.28 -20.61 16.74
C PRO A 198 9.82 -21.03 16.45
N GLN A 199 8.97 -21.09 17.47
CA GLN A 199 7.54 -21.44 17.35
C GLN A 199 6.64 -20.20 17.25
N ALA A 200 7.22 -19.00 17.12
CA ALA A 200 6.44 -17.78 16.98
C ALA A 200 5.62 -17.77 15.68
N ASP A 201 4.38 -17.28 15.77
CA ASP A 201 3.54 -17.05 14.59
C ASP A 201 4.12 -15.89 13.75
N ILE A 202 4.79 -16.25 12.66
CA ILE A 202 5.45 -15.31 11.75
C ILE A 202 4.44 -14.31 11.17
N ARG A 203 3.26 -14.80 10.79
CA ARG A 203 2.20 -14.00 10.21
C ARG A 203 1.70 -12.95 11.20
N GLN A 204 1.54 -13.31 12.47
CA GLN A 204 1.18 -12.36 13.52
C GLN A 204 2.31 -11.34 13.76
N VAL A 205 3.55 -11.79 13.94
CA VAL A 205 4.68 -10.93 14.33
C VAL A 205 5.02 -9.91 13.25
N ILE A 206 5.04 -10.32 11.97
CA ILE A 206 5.41 -9.43 10.88
C ILE A 206 4.36 -8.33 10.68
N ASN A 207 3.10 -8.60 11.00
CA ASN A 207 1.98 -7.68 10.80
C ASN A 207 1.60 -6.86 12.05
N THR A 208 2.29 -7.07 13.18
CA THR A 208 1.98 -6.39 14.46
C THR A 208 3.14 -5.52 14.92
N PRO A 209 3.06 -4.18 14.74
CA PRO A 209 3.99 -3.23 15.34
C PRO A 209 4.07 -3.34 16.87
N LYS A 210 5.21 -2.97 17.46
CA LYS A 210 5.35 -2.90 18.91
C LYS A 210 4.72 -1.60 19.43
N GLU A 211 4.26 -1.60 20.67
CA GLU A 211 3.65 -0.41 21.31
C GLU A 211 4.60 0.81 21.35
N ASN A 212 5.91 0.58 21.33
CA ASN A 212 6.94 1.62 21.38
C ASN A 212 7.48 2.03 20.00
N ASP A 213 6.85 1.61 18.89
CA ASP A 213 7.29 2.02 17.55
C ASP A 213 6.83 3.48 17.28
N ASP A 214 7.74 4.46 17.38
CA ASP A 214 7.44 5.89 17.22
C ASP A 214 6.89 6.26 15.82
N ILE A 215 7.23 5.48 14.78
CA ILE A 215 6.77 5.67 13.40
C ILE A 215 6.31 4.33 12.85
N ILE A 216 4.98 4.16 12.73
CA ILE A 216 4.35 2.97 12.14
C ILE A 216 3.96 3.28 10.71
N SER A 217 4.62 2.62 9.75
CA SER A 217 4.25 2.63 8.34
C SER A 217 3.12 1.64 8.05
N VAL A 218 2.38 1.89 6.97
CA VAL A 218 1.39 0.95 6.40
C VAL A 218 2.01 -0.44 6.18
N CYS A 219 3.28 -0.47 5.81
CA CYS A 219 4.04 -1.68 5.53
C CYS A 219 4.46 -2.46 6.80
N ASP A 220 4.33 -1.86 8.00
CA ASP A 220 4.55 -2.55 9.28
C ASP A 220 3.33 -3.37 9.72
N LYS A 221 2.18 -3.14 9.07
CA LYS A 221 0.90 -3.83 9.22
C LYS A 221 0.29 -4.11 7.85
N LEU A 222 1.10 -4.67 6.95
CA LEU A 222 0.80 -4.77 5.52
C LEU A 222 -0.51 -5.53 5.25
N LEU A 223 -0.68 -6.73 5.82
CA LEU A 223 -1.89 -7.55 5.61
C LEU A 223 -3.14 -6.83 6.13
N THR A 224 -3.07 -6.24 7.32
CA THR A 224 -4.19 -5.45 7.88
C THR A 224 -4.54 -4.27 6.97
N SER A 225 -3.52 -3.58 6.45
CA SER A 225 -3.72 -2.42 5.58
C SER A 225 -4.29 -2.81 4.22
N LEU A 226 -3.83 -3.91 3.62
CA LEU A 226 -4.37 -4.43 2.37
C LEU A 226 -5.79 -4.97 2.54
N HIS A 227 -6.11 -5.59 3.69
CA HIS A 227 -7.48 -6.00 4.00
C HIS A 227 -8.40 -4.77 4.13
N TYR A 228 -7.94 -3.74 4.84
CA TYR A 228 -8.67 -2.48 4.93
C TYR A 228 -8.88 -1.82 3.57
N ALA A 229 -7.87 -1.85 2.70
CA ALA A 229 -7.94 -1.37 1.33
C ALA A 229 -9.00 -2.12 0.51
N GLU A 230 -9.07 -3.44 0.65
CA GLU A 230 -10.07 -4.27 -0.04
C GLU A 230 -11.49 -3.91 0.40
N GLN A 231 -11.73 -3.77 1.70
CA GLN A 231 -13.05 -3.37 2.21
C GLN A 231 -13.42 -1.97 1.73
N ASN A 232 -12.47 -1.04 1.73
CA ASN A 232 -12.70 0.30 1.22
C ASN A 232 -13.02 0.30 -0.29
N ALA A 233 -12.34 -0.52 -1.09
CA ALA A 233 -12.61 -0.67 -2.51
C ALA A 233 -14.02 -1.26 -2.77
N LYS A 234 -14.50 -2.19 -1.93
CA LYS A 234 -15.89 -2.68 -1.98
C LYS A 234 -16.89 -1.56 -1.70
N VAL A 235 -16.63 -0.72 -0.68
CA VAL A 235 -17.46 0.46 -0.39
C VAL A 235 -17.44 1.44 -1.57
N MET A 236 -16.29 1.65 -2.22
CA MET A 236 -16.17 2.47 -3.42
C MET A 236 -17.06 1.94 -4.55
N LEU A 237 -17.04 0.63 -4.82
CA LEU A 237 -17.90 0.00 -5.84
C LEU A 237 -19.39 0.25 -5.56
N THR A 238 -19.84 -0.01 -4.33
CA THR A 238 -21.24 0.24 -3.94
C THR A 238 -21.62 1.71 -4.10
N HIS A 239 -20.71 2.64 -3.75
CA HIS A 239 -20.95 4.07 -3.90
C HIS A 239 -21.04 4.48 -5.37
N LEU A 240 -20.15 3.99 -6.23
CA LEU A 240 -20.17 4.27 -7.67
C LEU A 240 -21.44 3.74 -8.34
N GLU A 241 -21.89 2.53 -7.97
CA GLU A 241 -23.15 1.98 -8.49
C GLU A 241 -24.37 2.81 -8.08
N LYS A 242 -24.37 3.33 -6.84
CA LYS A 242 -25.40 4.28 -6.39
C LYS A 242 -25.34 5.57 -7.20
N MET A 243 -24.17 6.17 -7.37
CA MET A 243 -24.00 7.39 -8.16
C MET A 243 -24.42 7.18 -9.62
N LYS A 244 -24.06 6.03 -10.22
CA LYS A 244 -24.50 5.65 -11.56
C LYS A 244 -26.02 5.64 -11.64
N LYS A 245 -26.73 4.97 -10.74
CA LYS A 245 -28.21 4.96 -10.74
C LYS A 245 -28.80 6.35 -10.54
N GLN A 246 -28.20 7.18 -9.68
CA GLN A 246 -28.71 8.50 -9.33
C GLN A 246 -28.50 9.54 -10.43
N PHE A 247 -27.38 9.49 -11.15
CA PHE A 247 -26.96 10.56 -12.06
C PHE A 247 -26.91 10.14 -13.54
N HIS A 248 -27.00 8.85 -13.87
CA HIS A 248 -27.03 8.37 -15.27
C HIS A 248 -28.41 8.55 -15.95
N ALA A 249 -29.46 8.89 -15.18
CA ALA A 249 -30.80 9.19 -15.69
C ALA A 249 -31.03 10.69 -15.99
N ASN A 250 -30.11 11.58 -15.60
CA ASN A 250 -30.17 13.01 -15.87
C ASN A 250 -28.79 13.46 -16.35
N PRO A 251 -28.51 13.44 -17.66
CA PRO A 251 -27.33 14.11 -18.18
C PRO A 251 -27.53 15.58 -17.85
N THR A 252 -26.79 16.06 -16.85
CA THR A 252 -26.78 17.49 -16.55
C THR A 252 -25.95 18.12 -17.66
N LEU A 253 -26.66 18.87 -18.50
CA LEU A 253 -26.17 19.79 -19.53
C LEU A 253 -25.00 20.65 -19.03
#